data_AF-A0A4V5NVC3-F1
#
_entry.id   AF-A0A4V5NVC3-F1
#
_cell.length_a   1.000
_cell.length_b   1.000
_cell.length_c   1.000
_cell.angle_alpha   90.00
_cell.angle_beta   90.00
_cell.angle_gamma   90.00
#
_symmetry.space_group_name_H-M   'P 1'
#
loop_
_entity.id
_entity.type
_entity.pdbx_description
1 polymer ?
#
loop_
_entity_poly.entity_id
_entity_poly.type
_entity_poly.pdbx_seq_one_letter_code
_entity_poly.pdbx_strand_id
1 'polypeptide(L)'
;MARELIRGQGEYTLCRQELGRRSGVSECQVRSLFPCDSDLRLSIAESEFYTSFKHLEYSVRFHRHPAKALLYHACWKVYEAKVMGRIGPEKLVPCEAALFSAGKEFSRRYLRALANYEDYLVNQLKPWASMSLGDAMGLYQWVVEGHLLVMELHGDHSSEGYRALVDGIGKLLEIEPDGRPSDEELQQWRISDFSAADPYESTLAVSG
;
A
#
# COMPACT_ATOMS: atom_id res chain seq x y z
N MET A 1 -10.94 -6.66 -7.84
CA MET A 1 -11.89 -5.92 -8.73
C MET A 1 -12.13 -4.48 -8.31
N ALA A 2 -12.77 -4.16 -7.17
CA ALA A 2 -13.04 -2.76 -6.78
C ALA A 2 -11.77 -1.88 -6.74
N ARG A 3 -10.65 -2.44 -6.24
CA ARG A 3 -9.31 -1.83 -6.28
C ARG A 3 -8.80 -1.49 -7.69
N GLU A 4 -9.16 -2.30 -8.70
CA GLU A 4 -8.80 -2.03 -10.09
C GLU A 4 -9.69 -0.94 -10.69
N LEU A 5 -10.96 -0.88 -10.29
CA LEU A 5 -11.90 0.13 -10.82
C LEU A 5 -11.55 1.56 -10.40
N ILE A 6 -10.85 1.71 -9.28
CA ILE A 6 -10.36 3.00 -8.75
C ILE A 6 -8.93 3.34 -9.17
N ARG A 7 -8.26 2.45 -9.91
CA ARG A 7 -6.87 2.66 -10.34
C ARG A 7 -6.77 3.89 -11.25
N GLY A 8 -5.75 4.72 -11.03
CA GLY A 8 -5.48 5.95 -11.77
C GLY A 8 -6.37 7.14 -11.39
N GLN A 9 -7.30 6.99 -10.44
CA GLN A 9 -8.11 8.12 -9.98
C GLN A 9 -7.32 8.97 -8.98
N GLY A 10 -7.38 10.30 -9.12
CA GLY A 10 -6.78 11.23 -8.15
C GLY A 10 -7.50 11.24 -6.79
N GLU A 11 -8.81 10.95 -6.81
CA GLU A 11 -9.72 10.91 -5.67
C GLU A 11 -10.66 9.70 -5.77
N TYR A 12 -11.12 9.20 -4.61
CA TYR A 12 -12.05 8.08 -4.56
C TYR A 12 -13.47 8.49 -4.96
N THR A 13 -14.02 7.87 -6.00
CA THR A 13 -15.37 8.17 -6.51
C THR A 13 -16.29 6.94 -6.61
N LEU A 14 -15.80 5.73 -6.27
CA LEU A 14 -16.56 4.49 -6.45
C LEU A 14 -17.68 4.35 -5.42
N CYS A 15 -18.93 4.21 -5.89
CA CYS A 15 -20.09 3.82 -5.08
C CYS A 15 -20.56 2.40 -5.42
N ARG A 16 -21.46 1.85 -4.61
CA ARG A 16 -21.97 0.47 -4.82
C ARG A 16 -22.72 0.28 -6.13
N GLN A 17 -23.49 1.27 -6.57
CA GLN A 17 -24.20 1.21 -7.84
C GLN A 17 -23.21 1.11 -9.00
N GLU A 18 -22.16 1.93 -8.97
CA GLU A 18 -21.12 1.94 -9.99
C GLU A 18 -20.28 0.65 -9.98
N LEU A 19 -20.00 0.11 -8.78
CA LEU A 19 -19.36 -1.19 -8.64
C LEU A 19 -20.19 -2.28 -9.33
N GLY A 20 -21.49 -2.37 -9.06
CA GLY A 20 -22.37 -3.36 -9.71
C GLY A 20 -22.37 -3.21 -11.24
N ARG A 21 -22.54 -1.97 -11.73
CA ARG A 21 -22.55 -1.66 -13.16
C ARG A 21 -21.26 -2.06 -13.87
N ARG A 22 -20.10 -1.74 -13.30
CA ARG A 22 -18.79 -2.01 -13.91
C ARG A 22 -18.30 -3.44 -13.74
N SER A 23 -18.85 -4.18 -12.79
CA SER A 23 -18.45 -5.56 -12.50
C SER A 23 -19.34 -6.63 -13.12
N GLY A 24 -20.54 -6.25 -13.58
CA GLY A 24 -21.57 -7.23 -13.98
C GLY A 24 -22.20 -7.96 -12.79
N VAL A 25 -21.90 -7.57 -11.55
CA VAL A 25 -22.54 -8.11 -10.33
C VAL A 25 -23.85 -7.37 -10.09
N SER A 26 -24.90 -8.11 -9.71
CA SER A 26 -26.20 -7.49 -9.45
C SER A 26 -26.14 -6.51 -8.28
N GLU A 27 -26.93 -5.45 -8.36
CA GLU A 27 -26.99 -4.45 -7.28
C GLU A 27 -27.44 -5.07 -5.95
N CYS A 28 -28.33 -6.06 -5.98
CA CYS A 28 -28.76 -6.80 -4.79
C CYS A 28 -27.58 -7.50 -4.10
N GLN A 29 -26.72 -8.18 -4.87
CA GLN A 29 -25.52 -8.81 -4.33
C GLN A 29 -24.53 -7.78 -3.76
N VAL A 30 -24.30 -6.67 -4.47
CA VAL A 30 -23.41 -5.60 -3.96
C VAL A 30 -23.94 -5.01 -2.66
N ARG A 31 -25.25 -4.74 -2.55
CA ARG A 31 -25.87 -4.23 -1.32
C ARG A 31 -25.86 -5.24 -0.18
N SER A 32 -25.93 -6.54 -0.49
CA SER A 32 -25.81 -7.60 0.50
C SER A 32 -24.38 -7.70 1.07
N LEU A 33 -23.36 -7.45 0.25
CA LEU A 33 -21.96 -7.48 0.69
C LEU A 33 -21.55 -6.18 1.36
N PHE A 34 -22.05 -5.05 0.87
CA PHE A 34 -21.73 -3.71 1.36
C PHE A 34 -23.05 -2.95 1.65
N PRO A 35 -23.53 -2.99 2.92
CA PRO A 35 -24.76 -2.31 3.32
C PRO A 35 -24.79 -0.80 3.04
N CYS A 36 -23.65 -0.12 3.08
CA CYS A 36 -23.49 1.28 2.65
C CYS A 36 -22.19 1.52 1.84
N ASP A 37 -22.05 2.70 1.24
CA ASP A 37 -20.84 3.04 0.47
C ASP A 37 -19.60 3.16 1.36
N SER A 38 -19.77 3.52 2.63
CA SER A 38 -18.68 3.52 3.61
C SER A 38 -18.14 2.12 3.87
N ASP A 39 -18.99 1.09 3.90
CA ASP A 39 -18.57 -0.31 4.06
C ASP A 39 -17.69 -0.77 2.88
N LEU A 40 -18.10 -0.43 1.66
CA LEU A 40 -17.32 -0.69 0.46
C LEU A 40 -15.95 0.00 0.54
N ARG A 41 -15.95 1.29 0.88
CA ARG A 41 -14.74 2.09 1.00
C ARG A 41 -13.76 1.54 2.04
N LEU A 42 -14.25 1.19 3.23
CA LEU A 42 -13.43 0.58 4.28
C LEU A 42 -12.90 -0.80 3.89
N SER A 43 -13.68 -1.59 3.15
CA SER A 43 -13.23 -2.90 2.65
C SER A 43 -12.08 -2.77 1.64
N ILE A 44 -12.14 -1.75 0.78
CA ILE A 44 -11.05 -1.45 -0.16
C ILE A 44 -9.80 -1.03 0.64
N ALA A 45 -9.95 -0.12 1.59
CA ALA A 45 -8.84 0.37 2.40
C ALA A 45 -8.21 -0.74 3.27
N GLU A 46 -9.02 -1.63 3.85
CA GLU A 46 -8.56 -2.84 4.54
C GLU A 46 -7.67 -3.70 3.62
N SER A 47 -8.10 -3.92 2.38
CA SER A 47 -7.34 -4.71 1.40
C SER A 47 -6.01 -4.03 1.01
N GLU A 48 -5.98 -2.70 0.89
CA GLU A 48 -4.73 -1.94 0.64
C GLU A 48 -3.75 -2.05 1.82
N PHE A 49 -4.23 -1.93 3.06
CA PHE A 49 -3.41 -2.13 4.25
C PHE A 49 -2.90 -3.57 4.36
N TYR A 50 -3.77 -4.54 4.10
CA TYR A 50 -3.37 -5.94 4.11
C TYR A 50 -2.27 -6.23 3.08
N THR A 51 -2.41 -5.72 1.86
CA THR A 51 -1.38 -5.84 0.81
C THR A 51 -0.06 -5.20 1.27
N SER A 52 -0.14 -4.01 1.87
CA SER A 52 1.05 -3.31 2.39
C SER A 52 1.74 -4.09 3.50
N PHE A 53 0.98 -4.64 4.44
CA PHE A 53 1.49 -5.51 5.50
C PHE A 53 2.16 -6.77 4.95
N LYS A 54 1.54 -7.44 3.98
CA LYS A 54 2.13 -8.64 3.35
C LYS A 54 3.41 -8.34 2.59
N HIS A 55 3.49 -7.22 1.89
CA HIS A 55 4.73 -6.81 1.26
C HIS A 55 5.83 -6.52 2.28
N LEU A 56 5.50 -5.84 3.38
CA LEU A 56 6.46 -5.58 4.45
C LEU A 56 6.96 -6.88 5.11
N GLU A 57 6.06 -7.82 5.43
CA GLU A 57 6.43 -9.15 5.92
C GLU A 57 7.37 -9.87 4.95
N TYR A 58 7.05 -9.84 3.65
CA TYR A 58 7.90 -10.43 2.62
C TYR A 58 9.28 -9.78 2.57
N SER A 59 9.33 -8.45 2.59
CA SER A 59 10.57 -7.67 2.55
C SER A 59 11.46 -7.99 3.75
N VAL A 60 10.87 -8.12 4.94
CA VAL A 60 11.60 -8.49 6.18
C VAL A 60 12.12 -9.93 6.12
N ARG A 61 11.36 -10.87 5.56
CA ARG A 61 11.79 -12.27 5.41
C ARG A 61 12.92 -12.40 4.38
N PHE A 62 12.84 -11.66 3.29
CA PHE A 62 13.80 -11.72 2.19
C PHE A 62 15.08 -10.95 2.53
N HIS A 63 14.97 -9.76 3.09
CA HIS A 63 16.11 -8.95 3.49
C HIS A 63 16.41 -9.12 4.99
N ARG A 64 17.52 -9.81 5.28
CA ARG A 64 17.99 -10.01 6.66
C ARG A 64 18.29 -8.70 7.42
N HIS A 65 18.49 -7.59 6.71
CA HIS A 65 18.79 -6.29 7.29
C HIS A 65 17.51 -5.42 7.31
N PRO A 66 17.04 -4.93 8.48
CA PRO A 66 15.81 -4.13 8.60
C PRO A 66 15.78 -2.89 7.70
N ALA A 67 16.92 -2.20 7.55
CA ALA A 67 17.11 -1.11 6.57
C ALA A 67 16.75 -1.47 5.15
N LYS A 68 17.26 -2.60 4.67
CA LYS A 68 16.97 -3.04 3.32
C LYS A 68 15.49 -3.41 3.20
N ALA A 69 14.92 -4.11 4.18
CA ALA A 69 13.50 -4.44 4.17
C ALA A 69 12.59 -3.20 4.09
N LEU A 70 12.90 -2.16 4.88
CA LEU A 70 12.15 -0.91 4.90
C LEU A 70 12.34 -0.08 3.63
N LEU A 71 13.58 0.00 3.11
CA LEU A 71 13.86 0.63 1.83
C LEU A 71 13.02 0.01 0.72
N TYR A 72 13.08 -1.32 0.59
CA TYR A 72 12.38 -2.05 -0.46
C TYR A 72 10.86 -1.90 -0.35
N HIS A 73 10.32 -1.99 0.87
CA HIS A 73 8.90 -1.77 1.08
C HIS A 73 8.46 -0.33 0.75
N ALA A 74 9.23 0.67 1.14
CA ALA A 74 8.96 2.07 0.81
C ALA A 74 9.00 2.31 -0.71
N CYS A 75 10.02 1.79 -1.39
CA CYS A 75 10.12 1.87 -2.85
C CYS A 75 8.92 1.20 -3.55
N TRP A 76 8.47 0.05 -3.06
CA TRP A 76 7.27 -0.61 -3.57
C TRP A 76 5.99 0.22 -3.34
N LYS A 77 5.82 0.82 -2.15
CA LYS A 77 4.66 1.69 -1.87
C LYS A 77 4.58 2.88 -2.82
N VAL A 78 5.72 3.52 -3.10
CA VAL A 78 5.76 4.65 -4.03
C VAL A 78 5.53 4.19 -5.47
N TYR A 79 6.04 3.02 -5.85
CA TYR A 79 5.75 2.40 -7.14
C TYR A 79 4.25 2.16 -7.34
N GLU A 80 3.58 1.53 -6.36
CA GLU A 80 2.14 1.28 -6.39
C GLU A 80 1.36 2.60 -6.57
N ALA A 81 1.73 3.65 -5.84
CA ALA A 81 1.04 4.94 -5.91
C ALA A 81 1.28 5.68 -7.24
N LYS A 82 2.54 5.79 -7.68
CA LYS A 82 2.94 6.68 -8.79
C LYS A 82 2.91 6.01 -10.16
N VAL A 83 3.28 4.73 -10.23
CA VAL A 83 3.33 3.99 -11.49
C VAL A 83 2.07 3.18 -11.69
N MET A 84 1.63 2.45 -10.66
CA MET A 84 0.40 1.67 -10.75
C MET A 84 -0.84 2.53 -10.54
N GLY A 85 -0.72 3.77 -10.05
CA GLY A 85 -1.86 4.65 -9.83
C GLY A 85 -2.82 4.12 -8.75
N ARG A 86 -2.30 3.37 -7.77
CA ARG A 86 -3.07 2.92 -6.62
C ARG A 86 -3.43 4.12 -5.74
N ILE A 87 -4.67 4.15 -5.26
CA ILE A 87 -5.11 5.13 -4.28
C ILE A 87 -4.63 4.69 -2.90
N GLY A 88 -3.90 5.56 -2.20
CA GLY A 88 -3.47 5.30 -0.84
C GLY A 88 -4.62 5.29 0.18
N PRO A 89 -4.50 4.54 1.29
CA PRO A 89 -5.55 4.44 2.32
C PRO A 89 -6.01 5.80 2.88
N GLU A 90 -5.12 6.78 2.98
CA GLU A 90 -5.40 8.15 3.44
C GLU A 90 -6.42 8.88 2.54
N LYS A 91 -6.43 8.58 1.23
CA LYS A 91 -7.43 9.11 0.30
C LYS A 91 -8.72 8.29 0.29
N LEU A 92 -8.65 7.01 0.67
CA LEU A 92 -9.82 6.15 0.81
C LEU A 92 -10.60 6.50 2.08
N VAL A 93 -9.91 6.78 3.19
CA VAL A 93 -10.50 7.10 4.49
C VAL A 93 -9.93 8.44 4.98
N PRO A 94 -10.37 9.56 4.38
CA PRO A 94 -9.76 10.88 4.65
C PRO A 94 -10.13 11.45 6.03
N CYS A 95 -11.18 10.93 6.66
CA CYS A 95 -11.61 11.37 7.98
C CYS A 95 -12.39 10.28 8.71
N GLU A 96 -12.48 10.43 10.04
CA GLU A 96 -13.16 9.49 10.91
C GLU A 96 -14.66 9.35 10.63
N ALA A 97 -15.28 10.34 9.95
CA ALA A 97 -16.70 10.26 9.59
C ALA A 97 -17.03 9.01 8.76
N ALA A 98 -16.09 8.53 7.95
CA ALA A 98 -16.24 7.29 7.19
C ALA A 98 -16.30 6.05 8.11
N LEU A 99 -15.57 6.05 9.23
CA LEU A 99 -15.58 4.96 10.22
C LEU A 99 -16.90 4.91 10.99
N PHE A 100 -17.46 6.07 11.32
CA PHE A 100 -18.75 6.17 12.02
C PHE A 100 -19.96 5.83 11.13
N SER A 101 -19.85 6.10 9.83
CA SER A 101 -20.92 5.84 8.86
C SER A 101 -20.96 4.39 8.37
N ALA A 102 -19.89 3.62 8.62
CA ALA A 102 -19.79 2.22 8.27
C ALA A 102 -20.36 1.29 9.35
N GLY A 103 -20.73 0.08 8.96
CA GLY A 103 -21.10 -1.00 9.86
C GLY A 103 -19.93 -1.37 10.77
N LYS A 104 -20.25 -1.70 12.03
CA LYS A 104 -19.27 -2.02 13.08
C LYS A 104 -18.22 -3.05 12.65
N GLU A 105 -18.63 -4.04 11.86
CA GLU A 105 -17.71 -5.08 11.38
C GLU A 105 -16.65 -4.53 10.43
N PHE A 106 -17.04 -3.68 9.47
CA PHE A 106 -16.13 -3.08 8.50
C PHE A 106 -15.14 -2.12 9.17
N SER A 107 -15.63 -1.28 10.09
CA SER A 107 -14.76 -0.40 10.88
C SER A 107 -13.76 -1.21 11.72
N ARG A 108 -14.20 -2.30 12.36
CA ARG A 108 -13.33 -3.17 13.14
C ARG A 108 -12.25 -3.83 12.28
N ARG A 109 -12.60 -4.35 11.11
CA ARG A 109 -11.66 -5.02 10.19
C ARG A 109 -10.63 -4.04 9.65
N TYR A 110 -11.07 -2.86 9.21
CA TYR A 110 -10.20 -1.79 8.78
C TYR A 110 -9.20 -1.38 9.88
N LEU A 111 -9.70 -1.08 11.08
CA LEU A 111 -8.85 -0.66 12.20
C LEU A 111 -7.85 -1.74 12.61
N ARG A 112 -8.24 -3.02 12.54
CA ARG A 112 -7.32 -4.14 12.78
C ARG A 112 -6.24 -4.22 11.70
N ALA A 113 -6.59 -4.07 10.42
CA ALA A 113 -5.61 -4.09 9.33
C ALA A 113 -4.61 -2.93 9.44
N LEU A 114 -5.10 -1.73 9.76
CA LEU A 114 -4.29 -0.56 10.06
C LEU A 114 -3.33 -0.83 11.22
N ALA A 115 -3.86 -1.23 12.38
CA ALA A 115 -3.05 -1.51 13.57
C ALA A 115 -1.98 -2.59 13.31
N ASN A 116 -2.35 -3.68 12.64
CA ASN A 116 -1.39 -4.74 12.28
C ASN A 116 -0.24 -4.22 11.41
N TYR A 117 -0.54 -3.37 10.44
CA TYR A 117 0.47 -2.78 9.57
C TYR A 117 1.38 -1.82 10.34
N GLU A 118 0.79 -0.89 11.10
CA GLU A 118 1.52 0.11 11.88
C GLU A 118 2.37 -0.52 12.98
N ASP A 119 1.82 -1.46 13.76
CA ASP A 119 2.56 -2.15 14.83
C ASP A 119 3.76 -2.91 14.25
N TYR A 120 3.57 -3.57 13.10
CA TYR A 120 4.65 -4.30 12.46
C TYR A 120 5.73 -3.37 11.92
N LEU A 121 5.35 -2.28 11.25
CA LEU A 121 6.25 -1.25 10.78
C LEU A 121 7.06 -0.63 11.92
N VAL A 122 6.39 -0.23 13.01
CA VAL A 122 7.02 0.29 14.23
C VAL A 122 8.02 -0.71 14.79
N ASN A 123 7.67 -2.00 14.84
CA ASN A 123 8.60 -3.04 15.29
C ASN A 123 9.85 -3.17 14.41
N GLN A 124 9.74 -2.93 13.09
CA GLN A 124 10.90 -2.92 12.18
C GLN A 124 11.77 -1.65 12.33
N LEU A 125 11.18 -0.54 12.79
CA LEU A 125 11.86 0.74 13.01
C LEU A 125 12.54 0.83 14.39
N LYS A 126 12.05 0.10 15.41
CA LYS A 126 12.64 0.09 16.76
C LYS A 126 14.15 -0.15 16.84
N PRO A 127 14.76 -1.03 16.02
CA PRO A 127 16.21 -1.25 16.05
C PRO A 127 17.06 -0.02 15.71
N TRP A 128 16.47 1.04 15.15
CA TRP A 128 17.14 2.24 14.66
C TRP A 128 17.21 3.31 15.75
N ALA A 129 17.50 2.85 16.96
CA ALA A 129 17.36 3.56 18.23
C ALA A 129 18.23 4.82 18.40
N SER A 130 19.00 5.22 17.38
CA SER A 130 19.66 6.54 17.33
C SER A 130 18.69 7.67 16.98
N MET A 131 17.58 7.38 16.30
CA MET A 131 16.49 8.32 16.05
C MET A 131 15.33 8.07 17.02
N SER A 132 14.56 9.11 17.36
CA SER A 132 13.29 8.88 18.04
C SER A 132 12.34 8.11 17.13
N LEU A 133 11.50 7.23 17.69
CA LEU A 133 10.51 6.47 16.90
C LEU A 133 9.58 7.39 16.11
N GLY A 134 9.26 8.57 16.65
CA GLY A 134 8.47 9.59 15.96
C GLY A 134 9.17 10.12 14.71
N ASP A 135 10.47 10.40 14.79
CA ASP A 135 11.25 10.87 13.64
C ASP A 135 11.39 9.78 12.58
N ALA A 136 11.60 8.52 12.99
CA ALA A 136 11.70 7.38 12.08
C ALA A 136 10.37 7.12 11.33
N MET A 137 9.24 7.21 12.05
CA MET A 137 7.91 7.09 11.45
C MET A 137 7.60 8.27 10.52
N GLY A 138 7.90 9.50 10.95
CA GLY A 138 7.72 10.70 10.14
C GLY A 138 8.53 10.64 8.85
N LEU A 139 9.78 10.18 8.94
CA LEU A 139 10.64 9.97 7.77
C LEU A 139 10.07 8.92 6.82
N TYR A 140 9.62 7.78 7.35
CA TYR A 140 9.02 6.72 6.55
C TYR A 140 7.73 7.17 5.85
N GLN A 141 6.84 7.86 6.56
CA GLN A 141 5.62 8.42 5.99
C GLN A 141 5.94 9.47 4.94
N TRP A 142 6.88 10.37 5.22
CA TRP A 142 7.33 11.40 4.29
C TRP A 142 7.87 10.81 2.98
N VAL A 143 8.58 9.69 3.08
CA VAL A 143 9.06 8.91 1.95
C VAL A 143 7.91 8.26 1.17
N VAL A 144 6.99 7.56 1.85
CA VAL A 144 5.89 6.82 1.22
C VAL A 144 4.87 7.74 0.56
N GLU A 145 4.62 8.90 1.14
CA GLU A 145 3.79 9.96 0.55
C GLU A 145 4.46 10.61 -0.66
N GLY A 146 5.75 10.33 -0.88
CA GLY A 146 6.49 10.76 -2.05
C GLY A 146 6.86 12.24 -2.01
N HIS A 147 7.10 12.82 -0.83
CA HIS A 147 7.54 14.22 -0.72
C HIS A 147 8.97 14.46 -1.26
N LEU A 148 9.75 13.40 -1.52
CA LEU A 148 10.98 13.47 -2.33
C LEU A 148 10.70 13.73 -3.83
N LEU A 149 9.46 13.55 -4.29
CA LEU A 149 9.06 13.66 -5.70
C LEU A 149 8.42 15.02 -6.04
N VAL A 150 8.65 16.06 -5.24
CA VAL A 150 8.24 17.44 -5.61
C VAL A 150 9.04 17.95 -6.83
N MET A 151 10.05 17.21 -7.31
CA MET A 151 10.64 17.44 -8.62
C MET A 151 9.82 16.73 -9.70
N GLU A 152 8.87 17.47 -10.26
CA GLU A 152 8.30 17.31 -11.60
C GLU A 152 8.29 15.89 -12.19
N LEU A 153 7.40 15.02 -11.71
CA LEU A 153 6.85 13.93 -12.55
C LEU A 153 5.85 14.54 -13.55
N HIS A 154 6.34 15.44 -14.41
CA HIS A 154 5.64 15.94 -15.59
C HIS A 154 6.31 15.29 -16.80
N GLY A 155 5.71 14.20 -17.28
CA GLY A 155 6.15 13.55 -18.49
C GLY A 155 6.93 12.27 -18.22
N ASP A 156 6.29 11.18 -18.63
CA ASP A 156 6.82 9.82 -18.71
C ASP A 156 7.25 9.17 -17.38
N HIS A 157 7.07 7.86 -17.31
CA HIS A 157 7.41 7.01 -16.18
C HIS A 157 8.94 6.85 -16.07
N SER A 158 9.70 7.95 -16.04
CA SER A 158 11.14 7.93 -16.10
C SER A 158 11.67 7.23 -14.84
N SER A 159 12.43 6.17 -15.07
CA SER A 159 13.18 5.44 -14.04
C SER A 159 14.04 6.36 -13.17
N GLU A 160 14.32 7.57 -13.64
CA GLU A 160 15.18 8.58 -13.02
C GLU A 160 14.59 9.19 -11.73
N GLY A 161 13.31 9.58 -11.73
CA GLY A 161 12.66 10.09 -10.52
C GLY A 161 12.52 9.01 -9.43
N TYR A 162 12.34 7.76 -9.86
CA TYR A 162 12.26 6.61 -8.97
C TYR A 162 13.64 6.20 -8.41
N ARG A 163 14.72 6.30 -9.20
CA ARG A 163 16.10 6.15 -8.71
C ARG A 163 16.47 7.22 -7.70
N ALA A 164 16.13 8.49 -7.97
CA ALA A 164 16.41 9.58 -7.03
C ALA A 164 15.75 9.35 -5.67
N LEU A 165 14.54 8.78 -5.66
CA LEU A 165 13.86 8.33 -4.45
C LEU A 165 14.62 7.19 -3.75
N VAL A 166 14.95 6.11 -4.47
CA VAL A 166 15.72 4.97 -3.93
C VAL A 166 17.04 5.45 -3.31
N ASP A 167 17.74 6.36 -3.98
CA ASP A 167 18.97 6.95 -3.50
C ASP A 167 18.77 7.87 -2.29
N GLY A 168 17.71 8.67 -2.29
CA GLY A 168 17.34 9.53 -1.16
C GLY A 168 17.05 8.71 0.10
N ILE A 169 16.21 7.68 -0.03
CA ILE A 169 15.88 6.77 1.09
C ILE A 169 17.11 5.97 1.50
N GLY A 170 17.87 5.42 0.53
CA GLY A 170 19.09 4.68 0.82
C GLY A 170 20.11 5.50 1.61
N LYS A 171 20.29 6.78 1.28
CA LYS A 171 21.13 7.71 2.06
C LYS A 171 20.59 7.96 3.46
N LEU A 172 19.28 8.22 3.58
CA LEU A 172 18.62 8.44 4.87
C LEU A 172 18.72 7.23 5.80
N LEU A 173 18.71 6.04 5.22
CA LEU A 173 18.81 4.77 5.93
C LEU A 173 20.26 4.28 6.09
N GLU A 174 21.25 5.09 5.70
CA GLU A 174 22.68 4.76 5.73
C GLU A 174 23.02 3.45 5.01
N ILE A 175 22.29 3.15 3.93
CA ILE A 175 22.50 1.98 3.07
C ILE A 175 23.44 2.36 1.93
N GLU A 176 24.56 1.64 1.85
CA GLU A 176 25.52 1.72 0.76
C GLU A 176 24.85 1.51 -0.61
N PRO A 177 25.33 2.14 -1.70
CA PRO A 177 24.71 2.06 -3.03
C PRO A 177 24.51 0.63 -3.54
N ASP A 178 25.43 -0.28 -3.25
CA ASP A 178 25.36 -1.71 -3.60
C ASP A 178 24.28 -2.48 -2.81
N GLY A 179 23.79 -1.90 -1.71
CA GLY A 179 22.71 -2.43 -0.90
C GLY A 179 21.32 -1.96 -1.31
N ARG A 180 21.22 -1.08 -2.31
CA ARG A 180 19.97 -0.51 -2.82
C ARG A 180 19.41 -1.37 -3.98
N PRO A 181 18.10 -1.35 -4.23
CA PRO A 181 17.53 -2.01 -5.39
C PRO A 181 18.21 -1.59 -6.71
N SER A 182 18.64 -2.58 -7.48
CA SER A 182 19.15 -2.39 -8.84
C SER A 182 18.03 -2.07 -9.83
N ASP A 183 18.37 -1.50 -10.99
CA ASP A 183 17.39 -1.23 -12.05
C ASP A 183 16.64 -2.48 -12.49
N GLU A 184 17.32 -3.63 -12.50
CA GLU A 184 16.73 -4.91 -12.87
C GLU A 184 15.70 -5.36 -11.82
N GLU A 185 15.98 -5.21 -10.53
CA GLU A 185 15.03 -5.48 -9.45
C GLU A 185 13.82 -4.53 -9.50
N LEU A 186 14.07 -3.25 -9.76
CA LEU A 186 13.00 -2.25 -9.92
C LEU A 186 12.13 -2.51 -11.16
N GLN A 187 12.72 -2.97 -12.27
CA GLN A 187 11.99 -3.39 -13.46
C GLN A 187 11.27 -4.73 -13.24
N GLN A 188 11.80 -5.63 -12.42
CA GLN A 188 11.09 -6.83 -12.02
C GLN A 188 9.83 -6.48 -11.23
N TRP A 189 9.83 -5.45 -10.38
CA TRP A 189 8.60 -5.00 -9.72
C TRP A 189 7.58 -4.40 -10.69
N ARG A 190 8.04 -3.87 -11.83
CA ARG A 190 7.16 -3.42 -12.92
C ARG A 190 6.46 -4.54 -13.64
N ILE A 191 7.18 -5.65 -13.84
CA ILE A 191 6.75 -6.78 -14.67
C ILE A 191 6.07 -7.85 -13.82
N SER A 192 6.51 -8.02 -12.57
CA SER A 192 5.83 -8.87 -11.63
C SER A 192 4.51 -8.21 -11.30
N ASP A 193 3.42 -8.87 -11.65
CA ASP A 193 2.26 -8.87 -10.79
C ASP A 193 2.72 -9.45 -9.45
N PHE A 194 3.42 -8.67 -8.64
CA PHE A 194 3.38 -8.83 -7.19
C PHE A 194 1.99 -8.40 -6.75
N SER A 195 0.97 -9.05 -7.31
CA SER A 195 -0.20 -9.44 -6.57
C SER A 195 0.39 -10.13 -5.37
N ALA A 196 0.30 -9.49 -4.19
CA ALA A 196 0.32 -10.24 -2.94
C ALA A 196 -0.89 -11.18 -3.04
N ALA A 197 -0.73 -12.25 -3.81
CA ALA A 197 -1.81 -13.05 -4.35
C ALA A 197 -2.62 -13.47 -3.16
N ASP A 198 -3.87 -13.06 -3.26
CA ASP A 198 -4.96 -13.31 -2.37
C ASP A 198 -4.75 -14.62 -1.57
N PRO A 199 -4.55 -14.58 -0.24
CA PRO A 199 -4.47 -15.83 0.52
C PRO A 199 -5.79 -16.63 0.47
N TYR A 200 -6.87 -16.06 -0.08
CA TYR A 200 -8.08 -16.81 -0.43
C TYR A 200 -7.90 -17.77 -1.62
N GLU A 201 -6.85 -17.64 -2.44
CA GLU A 201 -6.52 -18.67 -3.45
C GLU A 201 -5.68 -19.82 -2.86
N SER A 202 -4.92 -19.59 -1.79
CA SER A 202 -4.14 -20.65 -1.13
C SER A 202 -4.95 -21.55 -0.19
N THR A 203 -6.19 -21.20 0.17
CA THR A 203 -7.11 -22.08 0.91
C THR A 203 -7.99 -22.96 0.03
N LEU A 204 -7.95 -22.80 -1.30
CA LEU A 204 -8.68 -23.67 -2.24
C LEU A 204 -7.77 -24.62 -3.05
N ALA A 205 -6.45 -24.50 -2.93
CA ALA A 205 -5.49 -25.35 -3.64
C ALA A 205 -4.84 -26.45 -2.76
N VAL A 206 -5.39 -26.70 -1.56
CA VAL A 206 -5.04 -27.88 -0.75
C VAL A 206 -6.29 -28.74 -0.56
N SER A 207 -6.82 -29.21 -1.68
CA SER A 207 -7.80 -30.30 -1.80
C SER A 207 -7.79 -30.76 -3.27
N GLY A 208 -6.73 -31.48 -3.64
CA GLY A 208 -6.58 -32.10 -4.96
C GLY A 208 -5.56 -33.22 -4.87
#